data_AF-A0A813RTX6-F1
#
_entry.id   AF-A0A813RTX6-F1
#
_cell.length_a   1.000
_cell.length_b   1.000
_cell.length_c   1.000
_cell.angle_alpha   90.00
_cell.angle_beta   90.00
_cell.angle_gamma   90.00
#
_symmetry.space_group_name_H-M   'P 1'
#
loop_
_entity.id
_entity.type
_entity.pdbx_description
1 polymer ?
#
loop_
_entity_poly.entity_id
_entity_poly.type
_entity_poly.pdbx_seq_one_letter_code
_entity_poly.pdbx_strand_id
1 'polypeptide(L)'
;MCMKVDCQECGKPTWKGCGKHIEQALKDVPEDERCKCPRETCESIAAAAHKTAETKVETTTTSTANDETKIEDKIKSDETKTEHKAESDEKKVNDEIKSTETKADEKIEGKETPTETKHDQEIKAEETKHDEKIESKEASIETKRDQEVKAEETKHDKEIKAEEPKHDEKIEGKETSIETKHDKETKAEETKTSEEIKAEETKKKED
;
A
#
# COMPACT_ATOMS: atom_id res chain seq x y z
N MET A 1 -38.01 44.46 -75.36
CA MET A 1 -38.71 45.09 -76.51
C MET A 1 -39.32 46.40 -76.05
N CYS A 2 -39.17 47.51 -76.78
CA CYS A 2 -39.82 48.78 -76.42
C CYS A 2 -41.15 48.90 -77.16
N MET A 3 -42.21 49.35 -76.48
CA MET A 3 -43.54 49.52 -77.06
C MET A 3 -44.06 50.94 -76.83
N LYS A 4 -44.87 51.47 -77.75
CA LYS A 4 -45.55 52.77 -77.60
C LYS A 4 -46.63 52.67 -76.52
N VAL A 5 -46.66 53.61 -75.58
CA VAL A 5 -47.68 53.76 -74.53
C VAL A 5 -47.94 55.25 -74.30
N ASP A 6 -49.06 55.61 -73.68
CA ASP A 6 -49.32 57.00 -73.32
C ASP A 6 -48.79 57.34 -71.93
N CYS A 7 -48.21 58.53 -71.77
CA CYS A 7 -47.71 59.00 -70.49
C CYS A 7 -48.87 59.28 -69.54
N GLN A 8 -48.84 58.75 -68.32
CA GLN A 8 -49.90 58.98 -67.33
C GLN A 8 -49.93 60.43 -66.81
N GLU A 9 -48.83 61.16 -66.90
CA GLU A 9 -48.76 62.54 -66.40
C GLU A 9 -49.25 63.58 -67.41
N CYS A 10 -48.85 63.44 -68.68
CA CYS A 10 -49.16 64.44 -69.71
C CYS A 10 -50.03 63.93 -70.87
N GLY A 11 -50.37 62.64 -70.91
CA GLY A 11 -51.18 62.02 -71.96
C GLY A 11 -50.52 61.92 -73.34
N LYS A 12 -49.29 62.42 -73.51
CA LYS A 12 -48.55 62.35 -74.78
C LYS A 12 -47.95 60.95 -75.01
N PRO A 13 -47.80 60.53 -76.28
CA PRO A 13 -47.17 59.25 -76.61
C PRO A 13 -45.74 59.16 -76.10
N THR A 14 -45.39 58.01 -75.54
CA THR A 14 -44.10 57.69 -74.96
C THR A 14 -43.79 56.19 -75.13
N TRP A 15 -42.68 55.66 -74.62
CA TRP A 15 -42.33 54.24 -74.80
C TRP A 15 -42.23 53.47 -73.48
N LYS A 16 -42.63 52.20 -73.38
CA LYS A 16 -42.34 51.34 -72.21
C LYS A 16 -41.29 50.31 -72.60
N GLY A 17 -40.22 50.17 -71.81
CA GLY A 17 -39.11 49.26 -72.07
C GLY A 17 -37.74 49.87 -71.77
N CYS A 18 -36.67 49.19 -72.17
CA CYS A 18 -35.29 49.51 -71.80
C CYS A 18 -34.68 50.78 -72.43
N GLY A 19 -35.43 51.53 -73.25
CA GLY A 19 -34.96 52.80 -73.82
C GLY A 19 -33.93 52.69 -74.96
N LYS A 20 -33.48 51.49 -75.33
CA LYS A 20 -32.55 51.30 -76.47
C LYS A 20 -33.22 51.35 -77.85
N HIS A 21 -34.56 51.29 -77.91
CA HIS A 21 -35.31 51.17 -79.17
C HIS A 21 -36.42 52.24 -79.28
N ILE A 22 -36.16 53.44 -78.77
CA ILE A 22 -37.16 54.52 -78.66
C ILE A 22 -37.58 55.00 -80.04
N GLU A 23 -36.63 55.24 -80.94
CA GLU A 23 -36.92 55.74 -82.28
C GLU A 23 -37.78 54.78 -83.08
N GLN A 24 -37.59 53.48 -82.88
CA GLN A 24 -38.41 52.44 -83.51
C GLN A 24 -39.78 52.33 -82.85
N ALA A 25 -39.88 52.49 -81.53
CA ALA A 25 -41.15 52.47 -80.81
C ALA A 25 -42.03 53.71 -81.08
N LEU A 26 -41.43 54.85 -81.42
CA LEU A 26 -42.09 56.13 -81.67
C LEU A 26 -41.98 56.62 -83.12
N LYS A 27 -41.71 55.73 -84.08
CA LYS A 27 -41.48 56.06 -85.49
C LYS A 27 -42.59 56.90 -86.11
N ASP A 28 -43.84 56.65 -85.73
CA ASP A 28 -45.03 57.34 -86.26
C ASP A 28 -45.45 58.57 -85.43
N VAL A 29 -44.64 58.99 -84.46
CA VAL A 29 -44.92 60.16 -83.59
C VAL A 29 -43.87 61.23 -83.87
N PRO A 30 -44.26 62.41 -84.40
CA PRO A 30 -43.37 63.57 -84.55
C PRO A 30 -42.73 63.96 -83.22
N GLU A 31 -41.49 64.45 -83.22
CA GLU A 31 -40.76 64.74 -81.97
C GLU A 31 -41.48 65.77 -81.07
N ASP A 32 -42.18 66.72 -81.67
CA ASP A 32 -42.95 67.75 -80.96
C ASP A 32 -44.15 67.19 -80.19
N GLU A 33 -44.67 66.04 -80.61
CA GLU A 33 -45.81 65.37 -79.99
C GLU A 33 -45.40 64.35 -78.93
N ARG A 34 -44.10 64.05 -78.81
CA ARG A 34 -43.60 63.07 -77.82
C ARG A 34 -43.63 63.65 -76.41
N CYS A 35 -43.87 62.77 -75.44
CA CYS A 35 -43.79 63.12 -74.02
C CYS A 35 -42.39 63.61 -73.63
N LYS A 36 -42.33 64.75 -72.92
CA LYS A 36 -41.10 65.36 -72.39
C LYS A 36 -41.00 65.28 -70.85
N CYS A 37 -41.89 64.53 -70.20
CA CYS A 37 -41.84 64.36 -68.75
C CYS A 37 -40.52 63.71 -68.31
N PRO A 38 -39.94 64.12 -67.16
CA PRO A 38 -38.78 63.47 -66.60
C PRO A 38 -39.13 62.01 -66.31
N ARG A 39 -38.29 61.08 -66.78
CA ARG A 39 -38.46 59.67 -66.47
C ARG A 39 -37.59 59.29 -65.30
N GLU A 40 -38.21 58.71 -64.28
CA GLU A 40 -37.47 57.96 -63.28
C GLU A 40 -36.81 56.75 -63.98
N THR A 41 -35.48 56.78 -64.04
CA THR A 41 -34.69 55.72 -64.68
C THR A 41 -34.82 54.43 -63.89
N CYS A 42 -34.67 53.27 -64.55
CA CYS A 42 -34.67 51.99 -63.85
C CYS A 42 -33.48 51.85 -62.85
N GLU A 43 -32.48 52.74 -62.88
CA GLU A 43 -31.45 52.84 -61.83
C GLU A 43 -31.96 53.54 -60.55
N SER A 44 -33.02 54.37 -60.62
CA SER A 44 -33.61 55.01 -59.44
C SER A 44 -34.67 54.17 -58.73
N ILE A 45 -35.06 53.01 -59.31
CA ILE A 45 -35.97 52.04 -58.66
C ILE A 45 -35.17 51.02 -57.81
N ALA A 46 -33.86 50.88 -58.01
CA ALA A 46 -32.99 50.06 -57.15
C ALA A 46 -32.43 50.83 -55.93
N ALA A 47 -32.45 52.17 -55.93
CA ALA A 47 -31.87 52.99 -54.85
C ALA A 47 -32.91 53.54 -53.84
N ALA A 48 -34.22 53.32 -54.05
CA ALA A 48 -35.30 53.81 -53.18
C ALA A 48 -35.98 52.72 -52.32
N ALA A 49 -35.33 51.56 -52.14
CA ALA A 49 -35.80 50.49 -51.23
C ALA A 49 -35.02 50.43 -49.89
N HIS A 50 -34.18 51.42 -49.60
CA HIS A 50 -33.39 51.47 -48.36
C HIS A 50 -33.37 52.87 -47.73
N LYS A 51 -34.52 53.54 -47.56
CA LYS A 51 -34.63 54.70 -46.66
C LYS A 51 -36.05 55.19 -46.33
N THR A 52 -36.95 54.31 -45.87
CA THR A 52 -38.12 54.75 -45.07
C THR A 52 -38.76 53.55 -44.36
N ALA A 53 -38.06 53.02 -43.35
CA ALA A 53 -38.64 52.16 -42.32
C ALA A 53 -37.83 52.24 -41.01
N GLU A 54 -37.34 53.42 -40.65
CA GLU A 54 -37.10 53.74 -39.24
C GLU A 54 -38.26 54.62 -38.81
N THR A 55 -38.87 54.28 -37.67
CA THR A 55 -40.14 54.81 -37.13
C THR A 55 -41.43 54.10 -37.57
N LYS A 56 -41.44 52.75 -37.55
CA LYS A 56 -42.53 51.94 -36.96
C LYS A 56 -42.11 50.46 -36.88
N VAL A 57 -41.02 50.17 -36.15
CA VAL A 57 -40.66 48.82 -35.69
C VAL A 57 -40.19 48.94 -34.24
N GLU A 58 -41.04 49.54 -33.40
CA GLU A 58 -40.89 49.55 -31.93
C GLU A 58 -42.02 48.77 -31.23
N THR A 59 -42.73 47.91 -31.97
CA THR A 59 -43.82 47.08 -31.40
C THR A 59 -43.89 45.72 -32.10
N THR A 60 -42.76 45.06 -32.27
CA THR A 60 -42.66 43.59 -32.52
C THR A 60 -41.27 43.02 -32.22
N THR A 61 -40.39 43.81 -31.60
CA THR A 61 -39.15 43.39 -30.94
C THR A 61 -39.32 43.31 -29.42
N THR A 62 -40.55 43.26 -28.93
CA THR A 62 -40.92 43.04 -27.52
C THR A 62 -41.63 41.70 -27.28
N SER A 63 -41.68 40.80 -28.28
CA SER A 63 -42.14 39.41 -28.06
C SER A 63 -40.95 38.46 -27.94
N THR A 64 -39.97 38.54 -28.85
CA THR A 64 -38.85 37.59 -28.87
C THR A 64 -37.87 37.76 -27.70
N ALA A 65 -37.63 38.97 -27.19
CA ALA A 65 -36.82 39.19 -25.99
C ALA A 65 -37.51 38.71 -24.68
N ASN A 66 -38.85 38.75 -24.65
CA ASN A 66 -39.63 38.21 -23.53
C ASN A 66 -39.73 36.68 -23.59
N ASP A 67 -39.73 36.09 -24.78
CA ASP A 67 -39.66 34.65 -24.96
C ASP A 67 -38.24 34.10 -24.69
N GLU A 68 -37.18 34.80 -25.07
CA GLU A 68 -35.78 34.44 -24.74
C GLU A 68 -35.51 34.48 -23.23
N THR A 69 -35.89 35.55 -22.54
CA THR A 69 -35.75 35.63 -21.06
C THR A 69 -36.58 34.58 -20.33
N LYS A 70 -37.78 34.25 -20.83
CA LYS A 70 -38.63 33.17 -20.29
C LYS A 70 -38.08 31.78 -20.56
N ILE A 71 -37.40 31.58 -21.68
CA ILE A 71 -36.69 30.33 -22.00
C ILE A 71 -35.46 30.19 -21.09
N GLU A 72 -34.69 31.27 -20.89
CA GLU A 72 -33.55 31.30 -19.98
C GLU A 72 -33.94 31.02 -18.51
N ASP A 73 -35.05 31.61 -18.03
CA ASP A 73 -35.57 31.33 -16.69
C ASP A 73 -36.05 29.89 -16.53
N LYS A 74 -36.65 29.30 -17.57
CA LYS A 74 -37.02 27.88 -17.57
C LYS A 74 -35.80 26.97 -17.59
N ILE A 75 -34.79 27.28 -18.41
CA ILE A 75 -33.54 26.52 -18.46
C ILE A 75 -32.86 26.54 -17.10
N LYS A 76 -32.72 27.71 -16.45
CA LYS A 76 -32.17 27.82 -15.09
C LYS A 76 -33.00 27.05 -14.06
N SER A 77 -34.33 27.11 -14.17
CA SER A 77 -35.22 26.35 -13.27
C SER A 77 -35.12 24.84 -13.47
N ASP A 78 -34.91 24.37 -14.71
CA ASP A 78 -34.73 22.95 -15.00
C ASP A 78 -33.32 22.48 -14.62
N GLU A 79 -32.28 23.30 -14.84
CA GLU A 79 -30.90 23.06 -14.40
C GLU A 79 -30.83 22.88 -12.88
N THR A 80 -31.34 23.85 -12.12
CA THR A 80 -31.38 23.76 -10.64
C THR A 80 -32.16 22.54 -10.15
N LYS A 81 -33.26 22.18 -10.83
CA LYS A 81 -34.04 20.97 -10.51
C LYS A 81 -33.27 19.69 -10.82
N THR A 82 -32.49 19.65 -11.89
CA THR A 82 -31.63 18.51 -12.22
C THR A 82 -30.44 18.40 -11.27
N GLU A 83 -29.84 19.51 -10.86
CA GLU A 83 -28.74 19.55 -9.88
C GLU A 83 -29.21 19.05 -8.52
N HIS A 84 -30.32 19.56 -8.00
CA HIS A 84 -30.88 19.09 -6.73
C HIS A 84 -31.27 17.61 -6.77
N LYS A 85 -31.73 17.11 -7.92
CA LYS A 85 -32.02 15.69 -8.09
C LYS A 85 -30.73 14.86 -8.11
N ALA A 86 -29.70 15.32 -8.81
CA ALA A 86 -28.39 14.68 -8.83
C ALA A 86 -27.76 14.63 -7.42
N GLU A 87 -27.81 15.71 -6.65
CA GLU A 87 -27.35 15.76 -5.26
C GLU A 87 -28.12 14.76 -4.36
N SER A 88 -29.44 14.68 -4.55
CA SER A 88 -30.27 13.74 -3.79
C SER A 88 -29.96 12.28 -4.14
N ASP A 89 -29.74 11.98 -5.41
CA ASP A 89 -29.40 10.64 -5.88
C ASP A 89 -27.98 10.25 -5.44
N GLU A 90 -27.01 11.17 -5.48
CA GLU A 90 -25.65 10.98 -4.97
C GLU A 90 -25.65 10.66 -3.47
N LYS A 91 -26.40 11.44 -2.68
CA LYS A 91 -26.56 11.17 -1.25
C LYS A 91 -27.15 9.78 -1.00
N LYS A 92 -28.18 9.38 -1.75
CA LYS A 92 -28.80 8.06 -1.62
C LYS A 92 -27.82 6.93 -1.95
N VAL A 93 -27.06 7.07 -3.03
CA VAL A 93 -26.05 6.09 -3.44
C VAL A 93 -24.95 5.98 -2.39
N ASN A 94 -24.49 7.10 -1.83
CA ASN A 94 -23.47 7.10 -0.78
C ASN A 94 -23.96 6.45 0.53
N ASP A 95 -25.21 6.71 0.92
CA ASP A 95 -25.84 6.06 2.07
C ASP A 95 -26.00 4.54 1.84
N GLU A 96 -26.35 4.11 0.61
CA GLU A 96 -26.40 2.69 0.22
C GLU A 96 -25.01 2.03 0.23
N ILE A 97 -23.98 2.68 -0.33
CA ILE A 97 -22.59 2.21 -0.31
C ILE A 97 -22.12 2.02 1.14
N LYS A 98 -22.30 3.03 1.99
CA LYS A 98 -21.91 2.96 3.41
C LYS A 98 -22.65 1.85 4.16
N SER A 99 -23.93 1.62 3.86
CA SER A 99 -24.67 0.49 4.44
C SER A 99 -24.14 -0.86 3.97
N THR A 100 -23.66 -0.96 2.73
CA THR A 100 -23.05 -2.20 2.22
C THR A 100 -21.64 -2.45 2.73
N GLU A 101 -20.84 -1.40 2.90
CA GLU A 101 -19.49 -1.48 3.47
C GLU A 101 -19.55 -1.95 4.92
N THR A 102 -20.36 -1.30 5.76
CA THR A 102 -20.55 -1.71 7.17
C THR A 102 -20.98 -3.17 7.32
N LYS A 103 -21.89 -3.67 6.46
CA LYS A 103 -22.29 -5.08 6.44
C LYS A 103 -21.19 -6.02 5.95
N ALA A 104 -20.35 -5.56 5.02
CA ALA A 104 -19.21 -6.33 4.56
C ALA A 104 -18.16 -6.45 5.68
N ASP A 105 -17.87 -5.34 6.37
CA ASP A 105 -16.94 -5.28 7.50
C ASP A 105 -17.40 -6.20 8.64
N GLU A 106 -18.67 -6.12 9.08
CA GLU A 106 -19.21 -7.04 10.11
C GLU A 106 -19.08 -8.51 9.70
N LYS A 107 -19.24 -8.82 8.40
CA LYS A 107 -19.14 -10.19 7.88
C LYS A 107 -17.70 -10.68 7.78
N ILE A 108 -16.75 -9.78 7.53
CA ILE A 108 -15.32 -10.06 7.52
C ILE A 108 -14.85 -10.25 8.97
N GLU A 109 -15.14 -9.32 9.88
CA GLU A 109 -14.80 -9.43 11.30
C GLU A 109 -15.42 -10.68 11.96
N GLY A 110 -16.68 -10.97 11.63
CA GLY A 110 -17.37 -12.18 12.10
C GLY A 110 -16.76 -13.48 11.56
N LYS A 111 -15.94 -13.42 10.51
CA LYS A 111 -15.18 -14.57 9.99
C LYS A 111 -13.74 -14.61 10.46
N GLU A 112 -13.10 -13.47 10.65
CA GLU A 112 -11.70 -13.39 11.10
C GLU A 112 -11.56 -13.81 12.56
N THR A 113 -12.46 -13.31 13.44
CA THR A 113 -12.41 -13.58 14.88
C THR A 113 -12.51 -15.07 15.25
N PRO A 114 -13.35 -15.92 14.62
CA PRO A 114 -13.41 -17.34 14.94
C PRO A 114 -12.24 -18.14 14.35
N THR A 115 -11.67 -17.71 13.22
CA THR A 115 -10.45 -18.33 12.68
C THR A 115 -9.23 -18.01 13.55
N GLU A 116 -9.07 -16.76 14.00
CA GLU A 116 -7.99 -16.37 14.91
C GLU A 116 -8.10 -17.14 16.24
N THR A 117 -9.30 -17.19 16.81
CA THR A 117 -9.57 -17.96 18.04
C THR A 117 -9.25 -19.46 17.89
N LYS A 118 -9.50 -20.06 16.72
CA LYS A 118 -9.17 -21.47 16.46
C LYS A 118 -7.66 -21.70 16.38
N HIS A 119 -6.94 -20.86 15.66
CA HIS A 119 -5.49 -20.97 15.58
C HIS A 119 -4.86 -20.78 16.97
N ASP A 120 -5.34 -19.83 17.77
CA ASP A 120 -4.87 -19.64 19.15
C ASP A 120 -5.12 -20.87 20.03
N GLN A 121 -6.26 -21.54 19.86
CA GLN A 121 -6.55 -22.78 20.60
C GLN A 121 -5.65 -23.93 20.13
N GLU A 122 -5.39 -24.06 18.83
CA GLU A 122 -4.49 -25.07 18.30
C GLU A 122 -3.04 -24.85 18.73
N ILE A 123 -2.56 -23.60 18.69
CA ILE A 123 -1.23 -23.21 19.18
C ILE A 123 -1.10 -23.56 20.65
N LYS A 124 -2.05 -23.15 21.50
CA LYS A 124 -2.04 -23.50 22.93
C LYS A 124 -2.01 -25.00 23.17
N ALA A 125 -2.80 -25.76 22.39
CA ALA A 125 -2.83 -27.21 22.51
C ALA A 125 -1.53 -27.88 22.03
N GLU A 126 -0.81 -27.27 21.09
CA GLU A 126 0.52 -27.73 20.66
C GLU A 126 1.60 -27.38 21.68
N GLU A 127 1.57 -26.15 22.23
CA GLU A 127 2.46 -25.71 23.30
C GLU A 127 2.36 -26.65 24.51
N THR A 128 1.16 -26.97 24.99
CA THR A 128 1.00 -27.89 26.13
C THR A 128 1.56 -29.29 25.84
N LYS A 129 1.42 -29.80 24.61
CA LYS A 129 1.99 -31.11 24.23
C LYS A 129 3.52 -31.07 24.20
N HIS A 130 4.09 -29.95 23.77
CA HIS A 130 5.53 -29.77 23.76
C HIS A 130 6.08 -29.66 25.19
N ASP A 131 5.40 -28.95 26.07
CA ASP A 131 5.77 -28.83 27.48
C ASP A 131 5.77 -30.20 28.18
N GLU A 132 4.69 -30.98 28.04
CA GLU A 132 4.61 -32.35 28.60
C GLU A 132 5.74 -33.25 28.07
N LYS A 133 6.10 -33.10 26.79
CA LYS A 133 7.18 -33.87 26.16
C LYS A 133 8.55 -33.43 26.65
N ILE A 134 8.74 -32.14 26.94
CA ILE A 134 9.96 -31.60 27.54
C ILE A 134 10.11 -32.15 28.94
N GLU A 135 9.09 -32.04 29.80
CA GLU A 135 9.11 -32.55 31.17
C GLU A 135 9.43 -34.05 31.22
N SER A 136 8.80 -34.85 30.35
CA SER A 136 9.08 -36.28 30.25
C SER A 136 10.53 -36.59 29.86
N LYS A 137 11.10 -35.81 28.93
CA LYS A 137 12.50 -35.97 28.52
C LYS A 137 13.47 -35.54 29.61
N GLU A 138 13.20 -34.44 30.29
CA GLU A 138 14.01 -33.94 31.39
C GLU A 138 14.08 -34.97 32.52
N ALA A 139 12.93 -35.51 32.95
CA ALA A 139 12.89 -36.57 33.96
C ALA A 139 13.67 -37.83 33.54
N SER A 140 13.58 -38.21 32.26
CA SER A 140 14.33 -39.36 31.73
C SER A 140 15.84 -39.11 31.69
N ILE A 141 16.26 -37.89 31.33
CA ILE A 141 17.67 -37.48 31.33
C ILE A 141 18.22 -37.45 32.76
N GLU A 142 17.48 -36.86 33.70
CA GLU A 142 17.87 -36.78 35.11
C GLU A 142 18.06 -38.18 35.71
N THR A 143 17.09 -39.07 35.49
CA THR A 143 17.17 -40.46 35.96
C THR A 143 18.38 -41.19 35.39
N LYS A 144 18.70 -41.00 34.10
CA LYS A 144 19.89 -41.61 33.48
C LYS A 144 21.18 -41.07 34.05
N ARG A 145 21.28 -39.74 34.21
CA ARG A 145 22.44 -39.09 34.82
C ARG A 145 22.70 -39.60 36.23
N ASP A 146 21.65 -39.74 37.03
CA ASP A 146 21.76 -40.24 38.40
C ASP A 146 22.23 -41.70 38.45
N GLN A 147 21.79 -42.53 37.49
CA GLN A 147 22.25 -43.91 37.38
C GLN A 147 23.72 -43.98 36.95
N GLU A 148 24.14 -43.16 35.98
CA GLU A 148 25.53 -43.09 35.52
C GLU A 148 26.47 -42.61 36.63
N VAL A 149 26.09 -41.54 37.34
CA VAL A 149 26.87 -41.02 38.48
C VAL A 149 27.01 -42.09 39.57
N LYS A 150 25.91 -42.76 39.95
CA LYS A 150 25.98 -43.85 40.94
C LYS A 150 26.86 -45.01 40.46
N ALA A 151 26.78 -45.37 39.19
CA ALA A 151 27.62 -46.43 38.62
C ALA A 151 29.10 -46.04 38.68
N GLU A 152 29.43 -44.79 38.37
CA GLU A 152 30.79 -44.27 38.42
C GLU A 152 31.33 -44.15 39.85
N GLU A 153 30.52 -43.66 40.79
CA GLU A 153 30.84 -43.66 42.23
C GLU A 153 31.17 -45.08 42.72
N THR A 154 30.33 -46.07 42.41
CA THR A 154 30.59 -47.45 42.82
C THR A 154 31.83 -48.06 42.17
N LYS A 155 32.19 -47.60 40.97
CA LYS A 155 33.41 -48.04 40.28
C LYS A 155 34.64 -47.46 40.96
N HIS A 156 34.65 -46.17 41.24
CA HIS A 156 35.74 -45.52 41.97
C HIS A 156 35.90 -46.08 43.38
N ASP A 157 34.81 -46.32 44.11
CA ASP A 157 34.85 -46.97 45.43
C ASP A 157 35.52 -48.35 45.39
N LYS A 158 35.24 -49.14 44.35
CA LYS A 158 35.87 -50.46 44.16
C LYS A 158 37.35 -50.34 43.83
N GLU A 159 37.71 -49.37 43.00
CA GLU A 159 39.10 -49.12 42.60
C GLU A 159 39.93 -48.66 43.78
N ILE A 160 39.41 -47.72 44.59
CA ILE A 160 40.03 -47.25 45.83
C ILE A 160 40.24 -48.44 46.80
N LYS A 161 39.19 -49.23 47.07
CA LYS A 161 39.27 -50.42 47.94
C LYS A 161 40.26 -51.48 47.43
N ALA A 162 40.54 -51.52 46.13
CA ALA A 162 41.49 -52.45 45.53
C ALA A 162 42.94 -51.92 45.56
N GLU A 163 43.14 -50.60 45.54
CA GLU A 163 44.45 -49.96 45.62
C GLU A 163 44.97 -49.84 47.06
N GLU A 164 44.10 -49.57 48.04
CA GLU A 164 44.46 -49.51 49.48
C GLU A 164 45.35 -50.68 49.95
N PRO A 165 44.95 -51.96 49.78
CA PRO A 165 45.75 -53.08 50.28
C PRO A 165 47.10 -53.23 49.55
N LYS A 166 47.18 -52.83 48.27
CA LYS A 166 48.45 -52.87 47.52
C LYS A 166 49.43 -51.82 48.04
N HIS A 167 48.91 -50.66 48.41
CA HIS A 167 49.70 -49.62 49.04
C HIS A 167 50.17 -50.04 50.42
N ASP A 168 49.29 -50.66 51.22
CA ASP A 168 49.62 -51.18 52.55
C ASP A 168 50.73 -52.25 52.48
N GLU A 169 50.59 -53.26 51.61
CA GLU A 169 51.60 -54.32 51.41
C GLU A 169 52.95 -53.73 50.98
N LYS A 170 52.93 -52.70 50.12
CA LYS A 170 54.15 -52.01 49.69
C LYS A 170 54.81 -51.19 50.79
N ILE A 171 54.02 -50.64 51.71
CA ILE A 171 54.52 -49.93 52.90
C ILE A 171 55.17 -50.94 53.85
N GLU A 172 54.47 -52.03 54.18
CA GLU A 172 54.98 -53.09 55.06
C GLU A 172 56.28 -53.71 54.53
N GLY A 173 56.35 -53.98 53.22
CA GLY A 173 57.57 -54.47 52.57
C GLY A 173 58.75 -53.49 52.66
N LYS A 174 58.49 -52.18 52.67
CA LYS A 174 59.53 -51.17 52.89
C LYS A 174 59.94 -51.07 54.35
N GLU A 175 58.99 -51.11 55.28
CA GLU A 175 59.25 -51.06 56.72
C GLU A 175 60.14 -52.23 57.15
N THR A 176 59.79 -53.45 56.76
CA THR A 176 60.60 -54.66 57.06
C THR A 176 62.01 -54.58 56.44
N SER A 177 62.14 -54.03 55.23
CA SER A 177 63.44 -53.83 54.59
C SER A 177 64.29 -52.76 55.30
N ILE A 178 63.67 -51.71 55.84
CA ILE A 178 64.35 -50.69 56.63
C ILE A 178 64.75 -51.27 57.99
N GLU A 179 63.85 -51.96 58.67
CA GLU A 179 64.09 -52.57 59.97
C GLU A 179 65.26 -53.55 59.91
N THR A 180 65.26 -54.48 58.94
CA THR A 180 66.37 -55.43 58.76
C THR A 180 67.72 -54.79 58.43
N LYS A 181 67.72 -53.65 57.71
CA LYS A 181 68.95 -52.88 57.46
C LYS A 181 69.45 -52.20 58.72
N HIS A 182 68.55 -51.53 59.44
CA HIS A 182 68.87 -50.86 60.68
C HIS A 182 69.42 -51.86 61.69
N ASP A 183 68.76 -53.01 61.87
CA ASP A 183 69.18 -54.09 62.77
C ASP A 183 70.60 -54.62 62.47
N LYS A 184 70.96 -54.71 61.18
CA LYS A 184 72.32 -55.05 60.75
C LYS A 184 73.33 -53.96 61.06
N GLU A 185 72.99 -52.70 60.80
CA GLU A 185 73.85 -51.56 61.13
C GLU A 185 74.09 -51.45 62.64
N THR A 186 73.05 -51.62 63.48
CA THR A 186 73.20 -51.59 64.94
C THR A 186 74.13 -52.69 65.42
N LYS A 187 73.95 -53.93 64.95
CA LYS A 187 74.82 -55.06 65.32
C LYS A 187 76.27 -54.84 64.86
N ALA A 188 76.47 -54.22 63.70
CA ALA A 188 77.80 -53.89 63.20
C ALA A 188 78.48 -52.80 64.06
N GLU A 189 77.73 -51.78 64.49
CA GLU A 189 78.21 -50.74 65.42
C GLU A 189 78.53 -51.32 66.81
N GLU A 190 77.66 -52.16 67.37
CA GLU A 190 77.87 -52.81 68.67
C GLU A 190 79.12 -53.70 68.68
N THR A 191 79.32 -54.48 67.62
CA THR A 191 80.51 -55.34 67.49
C THR A 191 81.79 -54.53 67.36
N LYS A 192 81.78 -53.47 66.55
CA LYS A 192 82.91 -52.55 66.41
C LYS A 192 83.25 -51.87 67.73
N THR A 193 82.25 -51.35 68.44
CA THR A 193 82.44 -50.70 69.74
C THR A 193 82.97 -51.71 70.78
N SER A 194 82.48 -52.95 70.77
CA SER A 194 82.98 -54.03 71.63
C SER A 194 84.47 -54.35 71.37
N GLU A 195 84.88 -54.41 70.10
CA GLU A 195 86.29 -54.61 69.73
C GLU A 195 87.16 -53.44 70.16
N GLU A 196 86.67 -52.20 70.01
CA GLU A 196 87.38 -50.99 70.40
C GLU A 196 87.62 -50.93 71.92
N ILE A 197 86.60 -51.27 72.72
CA ILE A 197 86.71 -51.36 74.19
C ILE A 197 87.75 -52.42 74.59
N LYS A 198 87.75 -53.61 73.97
CA LYS A 198 88.74 -54.67 74.27
C LYS A 198 90.16 -54.23 73.92
N ALA A 199 90.33 -53.49 72.83
CA ALA A 199 91.62 -52.94 72.44
C ALA A 199 92.13 -51.86 73.42
N GLU A 200 91.23 -51.09 74.03
CA GLU A 200 91.60 -50.11 75.07
C GLU A 200 91.95 -50.78 76.40
N GLU A 201 91.19 -51.79 76.82
CA GLU A 201 91.47 -52.54 78.06
C GLU A 201 92.79 -53.31 78.03
N THR A 202 93.20 -53.81 76.86
CA THR A 202 94.48 -54.51 76.69
C THR A 202 95.66 -53.55 76.79
N LYS A 203 95.57 -52.35 76.18
CA LYS A 203 96.60 -51.31 76.34
C LYS A 203 96.77 -50.86 77.79
N LYS A 204 95.68 -50.76 78.55
CA LYS A 204 95.71 -50.33 79.97
C LYS A 204 96.32 -51.35 80.94
N LYS A 205 96.55 -52.61 80.52
CA LYS A 205 97.18 -53.66 81.34
C LYS A 205 98.68 -53.81 81.10
N GLU A 206 99.23 -53.13 80.09
CA GLU A 206 100.66 -53.18 79.74
C GLU A 206 101.47 -51.96 80.25
N ASP A 207 100.79 -50.94 80.79
CA ASP A 207 101.37 -49.82 81.57
C ASP A 207 101.24 -50.06 83.09
#